data_AF-A0A7V3QYH1-F1
#
_entry.id   AF-A0A7V3QYH1-F1
#
_cell.length_a   1.000
_cell.length_b   1.000
_cell.length_c   1.000
_cell.angle_alpha   90.00
_cell.angle_beta   90.00
_cell.angle_gamma   90.00
#
_symmetry.space_group_name_H-M   'P 1'
#
loop_
_entity.id
_entity.type
_entity.pdbx_description
1 polymer ?
#
loop_
_entity_poly.entity_id
_entity_poly.type
_entity_poly.pdbx_seq_one_letter_code
_entity_poly.pdbx_strand_id
1 'polypeptide(L)'
;MRGKEAPLSLSLAAREQEGRIALVGLGREGLASLCAGLGLKPFQVSEVYRWIYGRRVLDPLAWTNIPKAARAALAARTSAQLPEVAGEQLSADGTRKFLLRLSDGQAIEAVYIPDGNRRTVCVSSQVGCAVGCAFCLTARMGFRRNLTPGEILGQFFVLEERTDIRKVGYNVVFMGMGEPMANRANLEEALAILEDEEGMGISWRRITVSTSGLADQLEAFAKSAVCPRLSLSLNAPTDELRSRLMPVNDKYGLRRLRSVLQNLSRRGRERISLEYILLGGVNDGTEEAEAVAGFARGLKVKVNLIQFNEAKDLPFVPSDEERSRSFQAVLLRHGVPTSIRKSRGQDILAACGQLARNNWPGGSA
;
A
#
# COMPACT_ATOMS: atom_id res chain seq x y z
N MET A 1 5.21 2.23 -44.87
CA MET A 1 5.72 0.95 -44.36
C MET A 1 5.24 0.79 -42.93
N ARG A 2 4.48 -0.28 -42.67
CA ARG A 2 3.78 -0.52 -41.40
C ARG A 2 4.81 -0.97 -40.35
N GLY A 3 5.03 -0.13 -39.34
CA GLY A 3 5.84 -0.48 -38.17
C GLY A 3 5.07 -1.49 -37.34
N LYS A 4 5.64 -2.69 -37.20
CA LYS A 4 5.10 -3.79 -36.41
C LYS A 4 4.97 -3.38 -34.94
N GLU A 5 3.76 -3.38 -34.42
CA GLU A 5 3.50 -3.43 -32.99
C GLU A 5 4.07 -4.73 -32.42
N ALA A 6 4.89 -4.62 -31.39
CA ALA A 6 5.36 -5.77 -30.62
C ALA A 6 4.18 -6.30 -29.78
N PRO A 7 3.92 -7.62 -29.76
CA PRO A 7 2.84 -8.16 -28.96
C PRO A 7 3.20 -8.04 -27.48
N LEU A 8 2.30 -7.42 -26.71
CA LEU A 8 2.25 -7.52 -25.25
C LEU A 8 2.01 -8.98 -24.87
N SER A 9 3.09 -9.75 -24.70
CA SER A 9 3.02 -11.00 -23.97
C SER A 9 2.81 -10.69 -22.50
N LEU A 10 1.55 -10.74 -22.05
CA LEU A 10 1.19 -10.90 -20.65
C LEU A 10 1.82 -12.21 -20.16
N SER A 11 3.06 -12.13 -19.68
CA SER A 11 3.70 -13.27 -19.05
C SER A 11 2.99 -13.50 -17.72
N LEU A 12 2.17 -14.55 -17.69
CA LEU A 12 1.77 -15.29 -16.50
C LEU A 12 3.04 -15.69 -15.72
N ALA A 13 3.60 -14.76 -14.95
CA ALA A 13 4.56 -15.07 -13.90
C ALA A 13 3.80 -15.25 -12.59
N ALA A 14 2.73 -16.05 -12.61
CA ALA A 14 2.27 -16.75 -11.42
C ALA A 14 3.39 -17.74 -11.08
N ARG A 15 4.36 -17.34 -10.25
CA ARG A 15 5.47 -18.22 -9.91
C ARG A 15 4.93 -19.42 -9.12
N GLU A 16 5.08 -20.56 -9.78
CA GLU A 16 4.76 -21.90 -9.34
C GLU A 16 5.46 -22.22 -8.01
N GLN A 17 4.68 -22.57 -6.99
CA GLN A 17 5.16 -23.50 -5.96
C GLN A 17 4.67 -24.88 -6.37
N GLU A 18 5.60 -25.83 -6.53
CA GLU A 18 5.31 -27.21 -6.94
C GLU A 18 4.53 -27.32 -8.28
N GLY A 19 4.74 -26.41 -9.23
CA GLY A 19 4.05 -26.43 -10.53
C GLY A 19 2.57 -26.02 -10.48
N ARG A 20 2.09 -25.50 -9.35
CA ARG A 20 0.70 -25.05 -9.17
C ARG A 20 0.57 -23.54 -9.27
N ILE A 21 -0.52 -23.08 -9.88
CA ILE A 21 -0.83 -21.68 -10.12
C ILE A 21 -1.37 -21.05 -8.83
N ALA A 22 -0.81 -19.93 -8.38
CA ALA A 22 -1.36 -19.19 -7.25
C ALA A 22 -2.79 -18.71 -7.56
N LEU A 23 -3.76 -19.12 -6.73
CA LEU A 23 -5.17 -18.81 -6.95
C LEU A 23 -5.51 -17.36 -6.62
N VAL A 24 -4.95 -16.86 -5.51
CA VAL A 24 -5.11 -15.48 -5.06
C VAL A 24 -4.24 -14.57 -5.93
N GLY A 25 -4.80 -13.47 -6.39
CA GLY A 25 -4.14 -12.53 -7.30
C GLY A 25 -4.59 -12.65 -8.75
N LEU A 26 -5.23 -13.76 -9.14
CA LEU A 26 -5.83 -13.87 -10.46
C LEU A 26 -7.08 -12.99 -10.55
N GLY A 27 -7.04 -11.98 -11.42
CA GLY A 27 -8.20 -11.22 -11.84
C GLY A 27 -9.12 -12.04 -12.76
N ARG A 28 -10.20 -11.41 -13.26
CA ARG A 28 -11.22 -12.08 -14.07
C ARG A 28 -10.65 -12.77 -15.32
N GLU A 29 -9.73 -12.11 -16.03
CA GLU A 29 -9.08 -12.67 -17.23
C GLU A 29 -8.16 -13.85 -16.88
N GLY A 30 -7.40 -13.75 -15.80
CA GLY A 30 -6.55 -14.83 -15.28
C GLY A 30 -7.38 -16.06 -14.89
N LEU A 31 -8.52 -15.85 -14.20
CA LEU A 31 -9.43 -16.93 -13.85
C LEU A 31 -10.14 -17.54 -15.06
N ALA A 32 -10.52 -16.73 -16.06
CA ALA A 32 -11.08 -17.23 -17.31
C ALA A 32 -10.09 -18.15 -18.03
N SER A 33 -8.81 -17.74 -18.08
CA SER A 33 -7.73 -18.53 -18.65
C SER A 33 -7.49 -19.82 -17.86
N LEU A 34 -7.48 -19.77 -16.53
CA LEU A 34 -7.34 -20.93 -15.65
C LEU A 34 -8.49 -21.94 -15.82
N CYS A 35 -9.71 -21.43 -16.05
CA CYS A 35 -10.92 -22.24 -16.24
C CYS A 35 -11.07 -22.78 -17.68
N ALA A 36 -10.23 -22.35 -18.62
CA ALA A 36 -10.31 -22.77 -20.01
C ALA A 36 -10.19 -24.30 -20.13
N GLY A 37 -11.06 -24.90 -20.95
CA GLY A 37 -11.10 -26.35 -21.15
C GLY A 37 -11.70 -27.17 -20.00
N LEU A 38 -12.19 -26.54 -18.91
CA LEU A 38 -12.87 -27.24 -17.81
C LEU A 38 -14.38 -27.41 -18.01
N GLY A 39 -14.92 -27.01 -19.16
CA GLY A 39 -16.35 -27.10 -19.47
C GLY A 39 -17.23 -26.14 -18.65
N LEU A 40 -16.66 -25.10 -18.04
CA LEU A 40 -17.38 -24.10 -17.27
C LEU A 40 -18.07 -23.08 -18.19
N LYS A 41 -19.33 -22.76 -17.90
CA LYS A 41 -20.06 -21.66 -18.52
C LYS A 41 -19.54 -20.31 -18.00
N PRO A 42 -19.69 -19.18 -18.74
CA PRO A 42 -19.19 -17.88 -18.31
C PRO A 42 -19.63 -17.47 -16.90
N PHE A 43 -20.90 -17.70 -16.53
CA PHE A 43 -21.38 -17.39 -15.18
C PHE A 43 -20.70 -18.24 -14.08
N GLN A 44 -20.26 -19.46 -14.39
CA GLN A 44 -19.55 -20.32 -13.44
C GLN A 44 -18.11 -19.85 -13.24
N VAL A 45 -17.48 -19.28 -14.27
CA VAL A 45 -16.19 -18.59 -14.12
C VAL A 45 -16.34 -17.38 -13.20
N SER A 46 -17.41 -16.59 -13.36
CA SER A 46 -17.73 -15.49 -12.43
C SER A 46 -17.99 -15.99 -11.01
N GLU A 47 -18.60 -17.17 -10.84
CA GLU A 47 -18.76 -17.79 -9.51
C GLU A 47 -17.42 -18.16 -8.89
N VAL A 48 -16.42 -18.64 -9.65
CA VAL A 48 -15.06 -18.90 -9.14
C VAL A 48 -14.47 -17.62 -8.55
N TYR A 49 -14.57 -16.49 -9.28
CA TYR A 49 -14.13 -15.18 -8.78
C TYR A 49 -14.83 -14.80 -7.46
N ARG A 50 -16.16 -14.96 -7.41
CA ARG A 50 -16.96 -14.68 -6.20
C ARG A 50 -16.68 -15.62 -5.04
N TRP A 51 -16.31 -16.88 -5.29
CA TRP A 51 -15.87 -17.79 -4.23
C TRP A 51 -14.57 -17.34 -3.59
N ILE A 52 -13.57 -17.04 -4.41
CA ILE A 52 -12.24 -16.63 -3.95
C ILE A 52 -12.33 -15.30 -3.22
N TYR A 53 -12.88 -14.29 -3.88
CA TYR A 53 -12.91 -12.94 -3.35
C TYR A 53 -14.19 -12.73 -2.55
N GLY A 54 -15.37 -12.56 -3.14
CA GLY A 54 -16.60 -12.23 -2.38
C GLY A 54 -16.86 -13.08 -1.12
N ARG A 55 -16.67 -14.41 -1.22
CA ARG A 55 -16.91 -15.35 -0.11
C ARG A 55 -15.67 -15.62 0.75
N ARG A 56 -14.46 -15.36 0.25
CA ARG A 56 -13.17 -15.69 0.90
C ARG A 56 -12.94 -17.19 1.11
N VAL A 57 -13.38 -18.01 0.16
CA VAL A 57 -13.25 -19.47 0.22
C VAL A 57 -12.26 -19.93 -0.84
N LEU A 58 -11.05 -20.27 -0.41
CA LEU A 58 -9.95 -20.57 -1.31
C LEU A 58 -9.86 -22.05 -1.70
N ASP A 59 -10.56 -22.95 -1.02
CA ASP A 59 -10.60 -24.38 -1.36
C ASP A 59 -11.58 -24.61 -2.53
N PRO A 60 -11.09 -25.00 -3.73
CA PRO A 60 -11.96 -25.28 -4.87
C PRO A 60 -12.95 -26.41 -4.61
N LEU A 61 -12.63 -27.35 -3.72
CA LEU A 61 -13.53 -28.45 -3.38
C LEU A 61 -14.77 -27.97 -2.62
N ALA A 62 -14.76 -26.79 -2.01
CA ALA A 62 -15.92 -26.23 -1.30
C ALA A 62 -16.94 -25.52 -2.22
N TRP A 63 -16.63 -25.32 -3.51
CA TRP A 63 -17.45 -24.49 -4.41
C TRP A 63 -18.68 -25.22 -4.97
N THR A 64 -19.73 -25.36 -4.16
CA THR A 64 -20.88 -26.26 -4.42
C THR A 64 -21.63 -26.06 -5.73
N ASN A 65 -21.60 -24.85 -6.31
CA ASN A 65 -22.21 -24.54 -7.60
C ASN A 65 -21.25 -24.68 -8.81
N ILE A 66 -20.03 -25.18 -8.57
CA ILE A 66 -19.06 -25.55 -9.60
C ILE A 66 -19.07 -27.08 -9.78
N PRO A 67 -19.14 -27.60 -11.03
CA PRO A 67 -19.13 -29.03 -11.31
C PRO A 67 -17.99 -29.77 -10.62
N LYS A 68 -18.27 -30.96 -10.09
CA LYS A 68 -17.30 -31.76 -9.30
C LYS A 68 -15.96 -31.98 -10.04
N ALA A 69 -16.01 -32.28 -11.33
CA ALA A 69 -14.81 -32.49 -12.15
C ALA A 69 -13.95 -31.22 -12.27
N ALA A 70 -14.60 -30.05 -12.45
CA ALA A 70 -13.89 -28.77 -12.53
C ALA A 70 -13.29 -28.38 -11.17
N ARG A 71 -14.01 -28.60 -10.05
CA ARG A 71 -13.45 -28.40 -8.70
C ARG A 71 -12.20 -29.22 -8.45
N ALA A 72 -12.23 -30.51 -8.79
CA ALA A 72 -11.08 -31.40 -8.63
C ALA A 72 -9.89 -30.97 -9.50
N ALA A 73 -10.15 -30.59 -10.76
CA ALA A 73 -9.11 -30.09 -11.66
C ALA A 73 -8.49 -28.77 -11.17
N LEU A 74 -9.31 -27.83 -10.70
CA LEU A 74 -8.84 -26.56 -10.12
C LEU A 74 -8.01 -26.82 -8.86
N ALA A 75 -8.51 -27.65 -7.94
CA ALA A 75 -7.78 -28.04 -6.75
C ALA A 75 -6.41 -28.65 -7.07
N ALA A 76 -6.30 -29.50 -8.10
CA ALA A 76 -5.02 -30.08 -8.51
C ALA A 76 -4.05 -29.05 -9.14
N ARG A 77 -4.58 -28.04 -9.84
CA ARG A 77 -3.78 -27.06 -10.61
C ARG A 77 -3.39 -25.82 -9.83
N THR A 78 -4.09 -25.49 -8.76
CA THR A 78 -3.94 -24.20 -8.08
C THR A 78 -3.45 -24.35 -6.65
N SER A 79 -2.72 -23.36 -6.15
CA SER A 79 -2.36 -23.23 -4.74
C SER A 79 -3.14 -22.09 -4.10
N ALA A 80 -3.70 -22.34 -2.92
CA ALA A 80 -4.39 -21.36 -2.08
C ALA A 80 -3.49 -20.81 -0.97
N GLN A 81 -2.16 -20.96 -1.11
CA GLN A 81 -1.22 -20.57 -0.06
C GLN A 81 -1.24 -19.06 0.17
N LEU A 82 -1.48 -18.69 1.43
CA LEU A 82 -1.40 -17.33 1.93
C LEU A 82 -0.07 -17.12 2.66
N PRO A 83 0.36 -15.86 2.87
CA PRO A 83 1.48 -15.58 3.76
C PRO A 83 1.25 -16.18 5.15
N GLU A 84 2.27 -16.84 5.69
CA GLU A 84 2.22 -17.43 7.02
C GLU A 84 2.42 -16.35 8.09
N VAL A 85 1.61 -16.36 9.14
CA VAL A 85 1.81 -15.48 10.31
C VAL A 85 2.97 -16.04 11.14
N ALA A 86 4.19 -15.57 10.87
CA ALA A 86 5.39 -15.93 11.60
C ALA A 86 5.50 -15.22 12.97
N GLY A 87 4.76 -14.13 13.15
CA GLY A 87 4.71 -13.41 14.42
C GLY A 87 3.57 -12.42 14.49
N GLU A 88 3.11 -12.16 15.72
CA GLU A 88 2.08 -11.17 16.02
C GLU A 88 2.47 -10.38 17.29
N GLN A 89 2.30 -9.05 17.25
CA GLN A 89 2.50 -8.15 18.39
C GLN A 89 1.25 -7.29 18.61
N LEU A 90 0.88 -7.06 19.86
CA LEU A 90 -0.23 -6.21 20.27
C LEU A 90 0.30 -5.01 21.07
N SER A 91 -0.01 -3.82 20.59
CA SER A 91 0.25 -2.55 21.27
C SER A 91 -0.75 -2.31 22.40
N ALA A 92 -0.34 -1.54 23.40
CA ALA A 92 -1.23 -1.01 24.42
C ALA A 92 -2.42 -0.20 23.85
N ASP A 93 -2.27 0.38 22.66
CA ASP A 93 -3.32 1.16 22.01
C ASP A 93 -4.31 0.32 21.17
N GLY A 94 -4.13 -1.01 21.15
CA GLY A 94 -4.92 -1.98 20.39
C GLY A 94 -4.40 -2.26 18.98
N THR A 95 -3.38 -1.53 18.50
CA THR A 95 -2.71 -1.78 17.21
C THR A 95 -2.08 -3.17 17.22
N ARG A 96 -2.30 -3.95 16.16
CA ARG A 96 -1.68 -5.27 15.99
C ARG A 96 -0.74 -5.25 14.79
N LYS A 97 0.49 -5.72 14.97
CA LYS A 97 1.47 -5.89 13.91
C LYS A 97 1.71 -7.37 13.63
N PHE A 98 1.75 -7.72 12.36
CA PHE A 98 1.92 -9.09 11.90
C PHE A 98 3.20 -9.20 11.07
N LEU A 99 4.05 -10.17 11.40
CA LEU A 99 5.13 -10.62 10.53
C LEU A 99 4.59 -11.73 9.64
N LEU A 100 4.63 -11.50 8.33
CA LEU A 100 4.08 -12.40 7.34
C LEU A 100 5.23 -12.99 6.51
N ARG A 101 5.45 -14.30 6.65
CA ARG A 101 6.44 -15.05 5.88
C ARG A 101 5.84 -15.44 4.54
N LEU A 102 6.55 -15.09 3.48
CA LEU A 102 6.22 -15.37 2.08
C LEU A 102 6.78 -16.73 1.67
N SER A 103 6.29 -17.23 0.54
CA SER A 103 6.65 -18.53 -0.03
C SER A 103 8.14 -18.72 -0.30
N ASP A 104 8.85 -17.63 -0.59
CA ASP A 104 10.30 -17.62 -0.86
C ASP A 104 11.15 -17.39 0.40
N GLY A 105 10.55 -17.52 1.59
CA GLY A 105 11.23 -17.33 2.88
C GLY A 105 11.51 -15.87 3.24
N GLN A 106 11.17 -14.91 2.37
CA GLN A 106 11.17 -13.50 2.74
C GLN A 106 10.01 -13.22 3.70
N ALA A 107 10.02 -12.05 4.34
CA ALA A 107 8.92 -11.63 5.17
C ALA A 107 8.59 -10.15 4.95
N ILE A 108 7.35 -9.80 5.23
CA ILE A 108 6.83 -8.43 5.22
C ILE A 108 6.03 -8.20 6.51
N GLU A 109 5.75 -6.94 6.80
CA GLU A 109 4.88 -6.59 7.92
C GLU A 109 3.55 -6.02 7.41
N ALA A 110 2.48 -6.31 8.15
CA ALA A 110 1.18 -5.67 7.98
C ALA A 110 0.67 -5.22 9.35
N VAL A 111 -0.11 -4.12 9.38
CA VAL A 111 -0.56 -3.51 10.64
C VAL A 111 -2.07 -3.32 10.62
N TYR A 112 -2.74 -3.75 11.68
CA TYR A 112 -4.12 -3.45 11.98
C TYR A 112 -4.19 -2.33 13.02
N ILE A 113 -4.92 -1.26 12.72
CA ILE A 113 -5.03 -0.07 13.55
C ILE A 113 -6.52 0.18 13.88
N PRO A 114 -6.99 -0.14 15.09
CA PRO A 114 -8.30 0.28 15.56
C PRO A 114 -8.26 1.75 16.01
N ASP A 115 -9.34 2.48 15.80
CA ASP A 115 -9.53 3.85 16.31
C ASP A 115 -11.04 4.14 16.48
N GLY A 116 -11.55 4.02 17.69
CA GLY A 116 -13.00 4.04 17.96
C GLY A 116 -13.74 2.98 17.13
N ASN A 117 -14.67 3.41 16.27
CA ASN A 117 -15.38 2.53 15.33
C ASN A 117 -14.65 2.33 13.99
N ARG A 118 -13.56 3.06 13.76
CA ARG A 118 -12.77 2.98 12.53
C ARG A 118 -11.77 1.84 12.64
N ARG A 119 -11.66 1.05 11.58
CA ARG A 119 -10.60 0.05 11.39
C ARG A 119 -9.76 0.44 10.19
N THR A 120 -8.43 0.34 10.32
CA THR A 120 -7.50 0.57 9.20
C THR A 120 -6.50 -0.56 9.12
N VAL A 121 -6.24 -1.07 7.93
CA VAL A 121 -5.13 -1.98 7.64
C VAL A 121 -4.06 -1.26 6.84
N CYS A 122 -2.82 -1.36 7.31
CA CYS A 122 -1.62 -0.88 6.64
C CYS A 122 -0.92 -2.07 6.00
N VAL A 123 -0.83 -2.06 4.68
CA VAL A 123 -0.30 -3.19 3.90
C VAL A 123 0.97 -2.80 3.15
N SER A 124 1.83 -3.79 2.96
CA SER A 124 3.07 -3.71 2.22
C SER A 124 2.85 -3.95 0.73
N SER A 125 3.72 -3.37 -0.10
CA SER A 125 3.72 -3.51 -1.57
C SER A 125 5.02 -4.11 -2.12
N GLN A 126 6.09 -4.13 -1.32
CA GLN A 126 7.39 -4.69 -1.70
C GLN A 126 8.04 -5.37 -0.48
N VAL A 127 9.01 -6.25 -0.74
CA VAL A 127 9.95 -6.72 0.28
C VAL A 127 11.09 -5.71 0.36
N GLY A 128 11.04 -4.87 1.40
CA GLY A 128 11.95 -3.73 1.55
C GLY A 128 11.56 -2.55 0.65
N CYS A 129 12.45 -1.57 0.47
CA CYS A 129 12.18 -0.39 -0.36
C CYS A 129 13.46 0.21 -0.95
N ALA A 130 13.43 0.57 -2.24
CA ALA A 130 14.58 1.14 -2.96
C ALA A 130 14.69 2.67 -2.88
N VAL A 131 13.67 3.37 -2.34
CA VAL A 131 13.61 4.84 -2.38
C VAL A 131 14.69 5.50 -1.55
N GLY A 132 15.15 4.87 -0.47
CA GLY A 132 16.24 5.38 0.36
C GLY A 132 15.86 6.54 1.29
N CYS A 133 14.59 6.68 1.68
CA CYS A 133 14.18 7.74 2.62
C CYS A 133 14.98 7.66 3.94
N ALA A 134 15.65 8.75 4.32
CA ALA A 134 16.57 8.77 5.45
C ALA A 134 15.89 8.48 6.80
N PHE A 135 14.60 8.78 6.92
CA PHE A 135 13.77 8.65 8.13
C PHE A 135 12.96 7.33 8.16
N CYS A 136 13.29 6.33 7.35
CA CYS A 136 12.51 5.10 7.22
C CYS A 136 13.36 3.84 7.45
N LEU A 137 12.96 2.99 8.40
CA LEU A 137 13.64 1.71 8.65
C LEU A 137 13.54 0.75 7.47
N THR A 138 12.40 0.71 6.77
CA THR A 138 12.24 -0.14 5.58
C THR A 138 13.22 0.21 4.48
N ALA A 139 13.59 1.50 4.33
CA ALA A 139 14.58 1.92 3.35
C ALA A 139 15.99 1.39 3.68
N ARG A 140 16.34 1.24 4.97
CA ARG A 140 17.63 0.69 5.40
C ARG A 140 17.77 -0.80 5.17
N MET A 141 16.66 -1.54 5.09
CA MET A 141 16.68 -2.96 4.74
C MET A 141 17.11 -3.20 3.28
N GLY A 142 17.10 -2.14 2.46
CA GLY A 142 17.26 -2.21 1.02
C GLY A 142 16.04 -2.83 0.33
N PHE A 143 16.12 -2.98 -0.98
CA PHE A 143 15.10 -3.63 -1.79
C PHE A 143 15.47 -5.09 -2.07
N ARG A 144 14.46 -5.96 -2.13
CA ARG A 144 14.62 -7.35 -2.59
C ARG A 144 13.79 -7.62 -3.83
N ARG A 145 12.46 -7.45 -3.74
CA ARG A 145 11.54 -7.64 -4.87
C ARG A 145 10.19 -6.98 -4.62
N ASN A 146 9.43 -6.86 -5.71
CA ASN A 146 8.02 -6.53 -5.67
C ASN A 146 7.19 -7.69 -5.11
N LEU A 147 6.08 -7.35 -4.44
CA LEU A 147 5.04 -8.32 -4.12
C LEU A 147 4.17 -8.55 -5.36
N THR A 148 3.74 -9.80 -5.55
CA THR A 148 2.71 -10.16 -6.53
C THR A 148 1.33 -9.67 -6.07
N PRO A 149 0.31 -9.64 -6.95
CA PRO A 149 -1.05 -9.30 -6.54
C PRO A 149 -1.57 -10.26 -5.46
N GLY A 150 -1.20 -11.54 -5.56
CA GLY A 150 -1.56 -12.57 -4.58
C GLY A 150 -0.97 -12.32 -3.19
N GLU A 151 0.28 -11.87 -3.11
CA GLU A 151 0.93 -11.52 -1.83
C GLU A 151 0.39 -10.22 -1.24
N ILE A 152 0.01 -9.24 -2.08
CA ILE A 152 -0.67 -8.03 -1.63
C ILE A 152 -2.04 -8.40 -1.04
N LEU A 153 -2.86 -9.14 -1.80
CA LEU A 153 -4.19 -9.57 -1.40
C LEU A 153 -4.14 -10.52 -0.19
N GLY A 154 -3.12 -11.37 -0.10
CA GLY A 154 -2.94 -12.32 0.98
C GLY A 154 -2.85 -11.66 2.36
N GLN A 155 -2.31 -10.44 2.44
CA GLN A 155 -2.33 -9.65 3.68
C GLN A 155 -3.76 -9.38 4.16
N PHE A 156 -4.70 -9.12 3.26
CA PHE A 156 -6.10 -8.88 3.61
C PHE A 156 -6.79 -10.15 4.08
N PHE A 157 -6.57 -11.29 3.42
CA PHE A 157 -7.11 -12.57 3.88
C PHE A 157 -6.64 -12.89 5.31
N VAL A 158 -5.34 -12.76 5.56
CA VAL A 158 -4.77 -13.00 6.90
C VAL A 158 -5.35 -12.04 7.93
N LEU A 159 -5.42 -10.74 7.62
CA LEU A 159 -5.95 -9.75 8.56
C LEU A 159 -7.46 -9.93 8.79
N GLU A 160 -8.24 -10.29 7.78
CA GLU A 160 -9.67 -10.57 7.91
C GLU A 160 -9.96 -11.81 8.77
N GLU A 161 -9.10 -12.82 8.71
CA GLU A 161 -9.18 -14.01 9.57
C GLU A 161 -8.76 -13.70 11.01
N ARG A 162 -7.69 -12.92 11.18
CA ARG A 162 -7.10 -12.63 12.49
C ARG A 162 -7.82 -11.52 13.27
N THR A 163 -8.68 -10.73 12.62
CA THR A 163 -9.33 -9.55 13.22
C THR A 163 -10.83 -9.51 12.93
N ASP A 164 -11.54 -8.48 13.39
CA ASP A 164 -12.97 -8.25 13.14
C ASP A 164 -13.25 -7.39 11.90
N ILE A 165 -12.22 -7.04 11.12
CA ILE A 165 -12.31 -6.00 10.09
C ILE A 165 -13.37 -6.28 9.04
N ARG A 166 -13.56 -7.54 8.63
CA ARG A 166 -14.55 -7.90 7.60
C ARG A 166 -15.99 -7.66 8.08
N LYS A 167 -16.25 -7.85 9.38
CA LYS A 167 -17.59 -7.65 9.96
C LYS A 167 -17.94 -6.17 10.11
N VAL A 168 -16.96 -5.36 10.50
CA VAL A 168 -17.15 -3.91 10.79
C VAL A 168 -16.97 -3.05 9.52
N GLY A 169 -16.19 -3.55 8.56
CA GLY A 169 -15.66 -2.78 7.45
C GLY A 169 -14.43 -1.97 7.86
N TYR A 170 -13.51 -1.78 6.90
CA TYR A 170 -12.20 -1.20 7.19
C TYR A 170 -11.71 -0.25 6.10
N ASN A 171 -10.66 0.51 6.43
CA ASN A 171 -9.90 1.35 5.52
C ASN A 171 -8.59 0.65 5.19
N VAL A 172 -8.09 0.89 3.99
CA VAL A 172 -6.85 0.33 3.48
C VAL A 172 -5.87 1.46 3.23
N VAL A 173 -4.64 1.32 3.73
CA VAL A 173 -3.55 2.24 3.41
C VAL A 173 -2.34 1.45 2.92
N PHE A 174 -1.85 1.78 1.72
CA PHE A 174 -0.58 1.29 1.21
C PHE A 174 0.54 2.20 1.73
N MET A 175 0.82 2.05 3.03
CA MET A 175 1.84 2.78 3.78
C MET A 175 2.73 1.82 4.61
N GLY A 176 2.68 0.52 4.27
CA GLY A 176 3.55 -0.49 4.87
C GLY A 176 4.94 -0.46 4.24
N MET A 177 5.51 -1.63 3.99
CA MET A 177 6.82 -1.74 3.36
C MET A 177 6.74 -1.53 1.84
N GLY A 178 7.65 -0.72 1.30
CA GLY A 178 7.80 -0.50 -0.15
C GLY A 178 7.20 0.79 -0.68
N GLU A 179 7.53 1.11 -1.92
CA GLU A 179 6.96 2.18 -2.72
C GLU A 179 5.91 1.61 -3.68
N PRO A 180 4.61 1.86 -3.46
CA PRO A 180 3.54 1.30 -4.27
C PRO A 180 3.66 1.64 -5.77
N MET A 181 4.11 2.85 -6.12
CA MET A 181 4.27 3.25 -7.53
C MET A 181 5.43 2.54 -8.23
N ALA A 182 6.41 2.03 -7.48
CA ALA A 182 7.48 1.19 -8.03
C ALA A 182 7.00 -0.26 -8.28
N ASN A 183 5.84 -0.63 -7.73
CA ASN A 183 5.16 -1.90 -7.97
C ASN A 183 3.78 -1.70 -8.64
N ARG A 184 3.66 -0.68 -9.49
CA ARG A 184 2.37 -0.22 -10.02
C ARG A 184 1.54 -1.30 -10.70
N ALA A 185 2.15 -2.15 -11.54
CA ALA A 185 1.40 -3.18 -12.28
C ALA A 185 0.70 -4.17 -11.33
N ASN A 186 1.45 -4.76 -10.39
CA ASN A 186 0.87 -5.69 -9.42
C ASN A 186 -0.11 -5.00 -8.46
N LEU A 187 0.15 -3.73 -8.14
CA LEU A 187 -0.74 -2.92 -7.31
C LEU A 187 -2.08 -2.67 -8.01
N GLU A 188 -2.08 -2.30 -9.29
CA GLU A 188 -3.29 -2.05 -10.08
C GLU A 188 -4.16 -3.31 -10.17
N GLU A 189 -3.56 -4.49 -10.36
CA GLU A 189 -4.28 -5.77 -10.34
C GLU A 189 -4.92 -6.07 -8.96
N ALA A 190 -4.17 -5.86 -7.88
CA ALA A 190 -4.70 -6.04 -6.52
C ALA A 190 -5.83 -5.04 -6.21
N LEU A 191 -5.67 -3.78 -6.60
CA LEU A 191 -6.68 -2.73 -6.42
C LEU A 191 -7.95 -3.04 -7.20
N ALA A 192 -7.84 -3.56 -8.43
CA ALA A 192 -9.01 -3.94 -9.22
C ALA A 192 -9.85 -4.99 -8.48
N ILE A 193 -9.20 -5.97 -7.84
CA ILE A 193 -9.89 -6.99 -7.03
C ILE A 193 -10.44 -6.40 -5.72
N LEU A 194 -9.71 -5.48 -5.10
CA LEU A 194 -10.14 -4.83 -3.86
C LEU A 194 -11.41 -3.98 -4.07
N GLU A 195 -11.46 -3.22 -5.16
CA GLU A 195 -12.54 -2.27 -5.48
C GLU A 195 -13.77 -2.93 -6.13
N ASP A 196 -13.60 -4.06 -6.82
CA ASP A 196 -14.69 -4.77 -7.50
C ASP A 196 -15.76 -5.27 -6.49
N GLU A 197 -17.03 -4.99 -6.79
CA GLU A 197 -18.19 -5.34 -5.95
C GLU A 197 -18.39 -6.86 -5.80
N GLU A 198 -18.08 -7.65 -6.85
CA GLU A 198 -18.06 -9.11 -6.77
C GLU A 198 -16.72 -9.65 -6.22
N GLY A 199 -15.73 -8.77 -6.12
CA GLY A 199 -14.40 -9.01 -5.57
C GLY A 199 -14.39 -8.87 -4.06
N MET A 200 -13.50 -8.02 -3.52
CA MET A 200 -13.51 -7.72 -2.09
C MET A 200 -14.51 -6.63 -1.69
N GLY A 201 -15.05 -5.86 -2.65
CA GLY A 201 -16.12 -4.89 -2.43
C GLY A 201 -15.73 -3.71 -1.53
N ILE A 202 -14.44 -3.37 -1.46
CA ILE A 202 -13.96 -2.23 -0.66
C ILE A 202 -14.12 -0.97 -1.49
N SER A 203 -14.98 -0.06 -1.03
CA SER A 203 -15.11 1.25 -1.67
C SER A 203 -13.75 1.93 -1.85
N TRP A 204 -13.45 2.38 -3.07
CA TRP A 204 -12.24 3.14 -3.40
C TRP A 204 -11.97 4.33 -2.46
N ARG A 205 -13.03 4.92 -1.88
CA ARG A 205 -12.95 6.00 -0.88
C ARG A 205 -12.27 5.57 0.42
N ARG A 206 -12.27 4.28 0.72
CA ARG A 206 -11.63 3.69 1.90
C ARG A 206 -10.21 3.20 1.63
N ILE A 207 -9.76 3.23 0.38
CA ILE A 207 -8.41 2.82 -0.03
C ILE A 207 -7.56 4.07 -0.26
N THR A 208 -6.40 4.13 0.38
CA THR A 208 -5.41 5.18 0.16
C THR A 208 -4.09 4.57 -0.30
N VAL A 209 -3.62 5.00 -1.47
CA VAL A 209 -2.28 4.66 -1.96
C VAL A 209 -1.35 5.84 -1.67
N SER A 210 -0.28 5.58 -0.91
CA SER A 210 0.78 6.57 -0.68
C SER A 210 1.92 6.38 -1.67
N THR A 211 2.60 7.46 -2.04
CA THR A 211 3.82 7.42 -2.85
C THR A 211 4.83 8.46 -2.39
N SER A 212 6.11 8.17 -2.57
CA SER A 212 7.23 9.09 -2.42
C SER A 212 7.41 10.05 -3.61
N GLY A 213 6.63 9.88 -4.69
CA GLY A 213 6.63 10.80 -5.82
C GLY A 213 7.40 10.31 -7.03
N LEU A 214 7.22 9.06 -7.45
CA LEU A 214 7.69 8.59 -8.75
C LEU A 214 6.80 9.21 -9.84
N ALA A 215 7.12 10.43 -10.29
CA ALA A 215 6.22 11.27 -11.06
C ALA A 215 5.67 10.58 -12.32
N ASP A 216 6.52 9.87 -13.06
CA ASP A 216 6.11 9.18 -14.30
C ASP A 216 5.17 8.01 -14.00
N GLN A 217 5.41 7.28 -12.91
CA GLN A 217 4.53 6.18 -12.49
C GLN A 217 3.21 6.71 -11.95
N LEU A 218 3.23 7.86 -11.25
CA LEU A 218 2.03 8.52 -10.78
C LEU A 218 1.16 9.04 -11.94
N GLU A 219 1.77 9.59 -12.99
CA GLU A 219 1.06 9.99 -14.22
C GLU A 219 0.46 8.79 -14.96
N ALA A 220 1.16 7.64 -14.97
CA ALA A 220 0.64 6.39 -15.53
C ALA A 220 -0.53 5.85 -14.69
N PHE A 221 -0.37 5.80 -13.37
CA PHE A 221 -1.39 5.35 -12.42
C PHE A 221 -2.67 6.18 -12.52
N ALA A 222 -2.55 7.48 -12.74
CA ALA A 222 -3.68 8.39 -12.92
C ALA A 222 -4.53 8.14 -14.20
N LYS A 223 -4.09 7.22 -15.07
CA LYS A 223 -4.83 6.74 -16.24
C LYS A 223 -5.40 5.34 -16.03
N SER A 224 -5.15 4.72 -14.88
CA SER A 224 -5.67 3.39 -14.55
C SER A 224 -7.19 3.41 -14.34
N ALA A 225 -7.82 2.23 -14.44
CA ALA A 225 -9.24 2.06 -14.19
C ALA A 225 -9.58 2.13 -12.68
N VAL A 226 -8.61 1.79 -11.82
CA VAL A 226 -8.77 1.89 -10.35
C VAL A 226 -8.61 3.33 -9.89
N CYS A 227 -9.34 3.72 -8.85
CA CYS A 227 -9.39 5.12 -8.42
C CYS A 227 -9.32 5.28 -6.89
N PRO A 228 -8.27 4.75 -6.22
CA PRO A 228 -8.13 4.94 -4.78
C PRO A 228 -7.83 6.41 -4.45
N ARG A 229 -7.97 6.77 -3.18
CA ARG A 229 -7.44 8.05 -2.68
C ARG A 229 -5.92 8.07 -2.81
N LEU A 230 -5.37 9.24 -3.12
CA LEU A 230 -3.94 9.45 -3.24
C LEU A 230 -3.37 10.22 -2.07
N SER A 231 -2.20 9.79 -1.63
CA SER A 231 -1.36 10.42 -0.62
C SER A 231 0.06 10.56 -1.18
N LEU A 232 0.69 11.72 -1.01
CA LEU A 232 2.06 11.99 -1.44
C LEU A 232 2.90 12.31 -0.20
N SER A 233 3.99 11.57 -0.02
CA SER A 233 5.03 11.86 0.97
C SER A 233 5.87 13.05 0.49
N LEU A 234 5.58 14.24 1.01
CA LEU A 234 6.28 15.47 0.65
C LEU A 234 7.56 15.64 1.48
N ASN A 235 7.41 15.65 2.81
CA ASN A 235 8.44 15.69 3.87
C ASN A 235 9.52 16.78 3.80
N ALA A 236 9.55 17.63 2.77
CA ALA A 236 10.40 18.81 2.69
C ALA A 236 9.87 19.77 1.60
N PRO A 237 9.95 21.09 1.80
CA PRO A 237 9.41 22.07 0.86
C PRO A 237 10.45 22.66 -0.11
N THR A 238 11.73 22.31 0.03
CA THR A 238 12.82 22.69 -0.89
C THR A 238 13.48 21.45 -1.51
N ASP A 239 14.00 21.57 -2.73
CA ASP A 239 14.63 20.45 -3.42
C ASP A 239 15.89 19.98 -2.67
N GLU A 240 16.67 20.90 -2.10
CA GLU A 240 17.89 20.60 -1.36
C GLU A 240 17.62 19.77 -0.11
N LEU A 241 16.61 20.14 0.69
CA LEU A 241 16.22 19.38 1.88
C LEU A 241 15.55 18.06 1.47
N ARG A 242 14.70 18.10 0.44
CA ARG A 242 13.98 16.91 -0.01
C ARG A 242 14.90 15.86 -0.58
N SER A 243 15.92 16.22 -1.35
CA SER A 243 16.94 15.28 -1.85
C SER A 243 17.74 14.64 -0.71
N ARG A 244 18.08 15.40 0.34
CA ARG A 244 18.75 14.84 1.53
C ARG A 244 17.89 13.82 2.27
N LEU A 245 16.58 14.07 2.39
CA LEU A 245 15.66 13.19 3.11
C LEU A 245 15.08 12.06 2.26
N MET A 246 14.89 12.30 0.96
CA MET A 246 14.18 11.45 0.01
C MET A 246 14.88 11.52 -1.38
N PRO A 247 15.89 10.67 -1.64
CA PRO A 247 16.71 10.71 -2.86
C PRO A 247 15.93 10.63 -4.18
N VAL A 248 14.69 10.13 -4.18
CA VAL A 248 13.77 10.20 -5.32
C VAL A 248 13.61 11.63 -5.88
N ASN A 249 13.82 12.66 -5.06
CA ASN A 249 13.76 14.05 -5.47
C ASN A 249 14.82 14.42 -6.51
N ASP A 250 15.99 13.79 -6.49
CA ASP A 250 17.07 14.04 -7.47
C ASP A 250 16.61 13.74 -8.90
N LYS A 251 15.71 12.76 -9.04
CA LYS A 251 15.07 12.41 -10.31
C LYS A 251 13.78 13.20 -10.53
N TYR A 252 12.98 13.38 -9.48
CA TYR A 252 11.64 13.98 -9.54
C TYR A 252 11.52 15.14 -8.55
N GLY A 253 12.13 16.28 -8.91
CA GLY A 253 12.12 17.49 -8.09
C GLY A 253 10.72 18.08 -7.88
N LEU A 254 10.60 19.01 -6.92
CA LEU A 254 9.35 19.59 -6.47
C LEU A 254 8.55 20.26 -7.59
N ARG A 255 9.22 20.90 -8.55
CA ARG A 255 8.55 21.50 -9.72
C ARG A 255 7.81 20.44 -10.55
N ARG A 256 8.46 19.30 -10.83
CA ARG A 256 7.86 18.20 -11.59
C ARG A 256 6.70 17.58 -10.81
N LEU A 257 6.89 17.34 -9.50
CA LEU A 257 5.84 16.82 -8.63
C LEU A 257 4.62 17.75 -8.58
N ARG A 258 4.83 19.05 -8.41
CA ARG A 258 3.74 20.04 -8.40
C ARG A 258 2.95 20.02 -9.70
N SER A 259 3.62 19.92 -10.84
CA SER A 259 2.98 19.84 -12.16
C SER A 259 2.06 18.62 -12.26
N VAL A 260 2.52 17.45 -11.82
CA VAL A 260 1.70 16.23 -11.77
C VAL A 260 0.51 16.42 -10.84
N LEU A 261 0.72 16.89 -9.61
CA LEU A 261 -0.36 17.12 -8.64
C LEU A 261 -1.40 18.13 -9.14
N GLN A 262 -0.99 19.15 -9.87
CA GLN A 262 -1.91 20.13 -10.46
C GLN A 262 -2.81 19.48 -11.51
N ASN A 263 -2.25 18.60 -12.36
CA ASN A 263 -3.02 17.84 -13.34
C ASN A 263 -4.01 16.87 -12.66
N LEU A 264 -3.59 16.19 -11.59
CA LEU A 264 -4.46 15.32 -10.80
C LEU A 264 -5.59 16.11 -10.10
N SER A 265 -5.26 17.28 -9.53
CA SER A 265 -6.22 18.16 -8.86
C SER A 265 -7.34 18.64 -9.80
N ARG A 266 -7.04 18.82 -11.10
CA ARG A 266 -8.03 19.20 -12.12
C ARG A 266 -8.98 18.07 -12.48
N ARG A 267 -8.49 16.82 -12.50
CA ARG A 267 -9.28 15.62 -12.83
C ARG A 267 -10.10 15.11 -11.64
N GLY A 268 -9.60 15.32 -10.42
CA GLY A 268 -10.12 14.72 -9.20
C GLY A 268 -11.17 15.55 -8.45
N ARG A 269 -12.22 14.86 -7.97
CA ARG A 269 -13.15 15.45 -7.00
C ARG A 269 -12.63 15.43 -5.56
N GLU A 270 -11.74 14.52 -5.20
CA GLU A 270 -11.19 14.39 -3.85
C GLU A 270 -9.89 15.20 -3.68
N ARG A 271 -9.56 15.55 -2.43
CA ARG A 271 -8.28 16.17 -2.10
C ARG A 271 -7.18 15.12 -2.03
N ILE A 272 -6.01 15.43 -2.60
CA ILE A 272 -4.79 14.64 -2.39
C ILE A 272 -4.25 14.97 -1.00
N SER A 273 -3.82 13.96 -0.25
CA SER A 273 -3.18 14.18 1.06
C SER A 273 -1.68 14.37 0.86
N LEU A 274 -1.11 15.45 1.38
CA LEU A 274 0.32 15.63 1.48
C LEU A 274 0.74 15.18 2.87
N GLU A 275 1.47 14.08 2.97
CA GLU A 275 2.05 13.63 4.23
C GLU A 275 3.37 14.38 4.46
N TYR A 276 3.52 14.90 5.66
CA TYR A 276 4.70 15.67 6.06
C TYR A 276 5.11 15.23 7.46
N ILE A 277 6.19 14.45 7.53
CA ILE A 277 6.79 14.01 8.79
C ILE A 277 7.57 15.17 9.39
N LEU A 278 7.29 15.49 10.65
CA LEU A 278 7.96 16.54 11.40
C LEU A 278 9.18 15.96 12.14
N LEU A 279 10.36 16.33 11.64
CA LEU A 279 11.68 15.98 12.15
C LEU A 279 12.24 17.18 12.91
N GLY A 280 12.43 17.00 14.22
CA GLY A 280 12.83 18.05 15.15
C GLY A 280 14.10 18.78 14.72
N GLY A 281 14.00 20.09 14.45
CA GLY A 281 15.11 20.94 14.05
C GLY A 281 15.62 20.71 12.63
N VAL A 282 14.90 19.95 11.79
CA VAL A 282 15.32 19.60 10.42
C VAL A 282 14.36 20.16 9.39
N ASN A 283 13.05 19.98 9.58
CA ASN A 283 12.04 20.37 8.59
C ASN A 283 10.76 20.94 9.22
N ASP A 284 10.82 21.34 10.49
CA ASP A 284 9.69 21.69 11.34
C ASP A 284 9.65 23.17 11.76
N GLY A 285 10.42 24.02 11.07
CA GLY A 285 10.45 25.46 11.30
C GLY A 285 9.30 26.21 10.61
N THR A 286 9.18 27.49 10.96
CA THR A 286 8.18 28.40 10.38
C THR A 286 8.44 28.62 8.89
N GLU A 287 9.70 28.76 8.48
CA GLU A 287 10.09 28.94 7.08
C GLU A 287 9.65 27.74 6.22
N GLU A 288 9.85 26.52 6.73
CA GLU A 288 9.37 25.31 6.06
C GLU A 288 7.84 25.29 5.96
N ALA A 289 7.13 25.70 7.01
CA ALA A 289 5.67 25.75 7.00
C ALA A 289 5.12 26.73 5.94
N GLU A 290 5.73 27.91 5.82
CA GLU A 290 5.39 28.89 4.78
C GLU A 290 5.69 28.34 3.38
N ALA A 291 6.83 27.66 3.21
CA ALA A 291 7.20 27.06 1.93
C ALA A 291 6.27 25.90 1.54
N VAL A 292 5.83 25.07 2.50
CA VAL A 292 4.78 24.05 2.28
C VAL A 292 3.46 24.71 1.87
N ALA A 293 3.07 25.82 2.52
CA ALA A 293 1.88 26.57 2.11
C ALA A 293 2.01 27.12 0.68
N GLY A 294 3.20 27.60 0.30
CA GLY A 294 3.54 28.01 -1.07
C GLY A 294 3.42 26.85 -2.07
N PHE A 295 3.91 25.67 -1.72
CA PHE A 295 3.78 24.44 -2.52
C PHE A 295 2.31 24.05 -2.73
N ALA A 296 1.52 24.08 -1.66
CA ALA A 296 0.10 23.71 -1.67
C ALA A 296 -0.82 24.70 -2.40
N ARG A 297 -0.37 25.96 -2.59
CA ARG A 297 -1.17 27.03 -3.20
C ARG A 297 -1.72 26.63 -4.57
N GLY A 298 -3.04 26.75 -4.75
CA GLY A 298 -3.72 26.41 -6.00
C GLY A 298 -3.82 24.91 -6.29
N LEU A 299 -3.36 24.04 -5.39
CA LEU A 299 -3.57 22.60 -5.46
C LEU A 299 -4.78 22.19 -4.61
N LYS A 300 -5.50 21.15 -5.04
CA LYS A 300 -6.60 20.59 -4.28
C LYS A 300 -6.08 19.57 -3.28
N VAL A 301 -5.38 20.05 -2.27
CA VAL A 301 -4.67 19.23 -1.28
C VAL A 301 -5.17 19.49 0.15
N LYS A 302 -4.79 18.58 1.05
CA LYS A 302 -4.74 18.80 2.50
C LYS A 302 -3.39 18.32 3.01
N VAL A 303 -2.91 18.86 4.12
CA VAL A 303 -1.65 18.45 4.74
C VAL A 303 -1.93 17.61 5.98
N ASN A 304 -1.30 16.45 6.07
CA ASN A 304 -1.29 15.60 7.25
C ASN A 304 0.10 15.70 7.85
N LEU A 305 0.22 16.41 8.98
CA LEU A 305 1.43 16.46 9.76
C LEU A 305 1.54 15.18 10.58
N ILE A 306 2.68 14.51 10.49
CA ILE A 306 2.95 13.25 11.19
C ILE A 306 4.13 13.49 12.11
N GLN A 307 3.95 13.29 13.42
CA GLN A 307 5.10 13.27 14.32
C GLN A 307 6.00 12.10 13.97
N PHE A 308 7.31 12.37 13.87
CA PHE A 308 8.29 11.32 13.62
C PHE A 308 8.23 10.26 14.72
N ASN A 309 8.40 9.01 14.32
CA ASN A 309 8.43 7.87 15.23
C ASN A 309 9.88 7.45 15.40
N GLU A 310 10.44 7.71 16.58
CA GLU A 310 11.84 7.38 16.85
C GLU A 310 12.12 5.90 16.63
N ALA A 311 13.30 5.62 16.10
CA ALA A 311 13.84 4.28 16.02
C ALA A 311 15.34 4.37 16.27
N LYS A 312 15.88 3.40 17.02
CA LYS A 312 17.28 3.40 17.49
C LYS A 312 18.30 3.65 16.39
N ASP A 313 18.03 3.18 15.18
CA ASP A 313 18.97 3.29 14.07
C ASP A 313 18.85 4.62 13.31
N LEU A 314 17.79 5.41 13.48
CA LEU A 314 17.54 6.64 12.72
C LEU A 314 18.07 7.87 13.46
N PRO A 315 18.76 8.81 12.77
CA PRO A 315 19.44 9.95 13.40
C PRO A 315 18.51 11.15 13.62
N PHE A 316 17.20 10.92 13.77
CA PHE A 316 16.20 11.98 13.86
C PHE A 316 15.44 11.89 15.18
N VAL A 317 14.87 13.02 15.60
CA VAL A 317 14.02 13.15 16.79
C VAL A 317 12.68 13.75 16.37
N PRO A 318 11.59 13.50 17.12
CA PRO A 318 10.30 14.09 16.86
C PRO A 318 10.32 15.57 17.21
N SER A 319 9.59 16.37 16.43
CA SER A 319 9.24 17.72 16.83
C SER A 319 8.36 17.68 18.08
N ASP A 320 8.57 18.64 18.98
CA ASP A 320 7.68 18.84 20.11
C ASP A 320 6.25 19.23 19.67
N GLU A 321 5.30 19.14 20.60
CA GLU A 321 3.90 19.46 20.30
C GLU A 321 3.69 20.93 19.95
N GLU A 322 4.44 21.85 20.56
CA GLU A 322 4.29 23.28 20.36
C GLU A 322 4.71 23.68 18.94
N ARG A 323 5.85 23.16 18.47
CA ARG A 323 6.31 23.29 17.08
C ARG A 323 5.33 22.67 16.11
N SER A 324 4.84 21.46 16.39
CA SER A 324 3.85 20.80 15.55
C SER A 324 2.57 21.64 15.38
N ARG A 325 2.08 22.24 16.47
CA ARG A 325 0.92 23.14 16.47
C ARG A 325 1.21 24.47 15.78
N SER A 326 2.41 25.02 15.97
CA SER A 326 2.84 26.26 15.32
C SER A 326 2.94 26.09 13.80
N PHE A 327 3.52 24.99 13.34
CA PHE A 327 3.56 24.61 11.92
C PHE A 327 2.15 24.48 11.34
N GLN A 328 1.25 23.79 12.06
CA GLN A 328 -0.15 23.67 11.67
C GLN A 328 -0.83 25.05 11.58
N ALA A 329 -0.61 25.94 12.55
CA ALA A 329 -1.22 27.26 12.59
C ALA A 329 -0.82 28.13 11.39
N VAL A 330 0.45 28.04 10.95
CA VAL A 330 0.93 28.70 9.73
C VAL A 330 0.18 28.19 8.50
N LEU A 331 0.10 26.86 8.32
CA LEU A 331 -0.61 26.26 7.19
C LEU A 331 -2.09 26.66 7.15
N LEU A 332 -2.77 26.63 8.30
CA LEU A 332 -4.18 27.02 8.43
C LEU A 332 -4.38 28.50 8.11
N ARG A 333 -3.48 29.39 8.54
CA ARG A 333 -3.52 30.83 8.23
C ARG A 333 -3.44 31.10 6.72
N HIS A 334 -2.69 30.27 5.99
CA HIS A 334 -2.64 30.31 4.53
C HIS A 334 -3.79 29.57 3.84
N GLY A 335 -4.80 29.10 4.58
CA GLY A 335 -5.97 28.42 4.05
C GLY A 335 -5.70 26.98 3.60
N VAL A 336 -4.59 26.37 4.02
CA VAL A 336 -4.26 24.96 3.71
C VAL A 336 -4.85 24.06 4.79
N PRO A 337 -5.86 23.21 4.47
CA PRO A 337 -6.46 22.34 5.47
C PRO A 337 -5.42 21.38 6.02
N THR A 338 -5.25 21.40 7.34
CA THR A 338 -4.14 20.68 7.98
C THR A 338 -4.62 19.94 9.22
N SER A 339 -4.17 18.69 9.36
CA SER A 339 -4.40 17.87 10.56
C SER A 339 -3.08 17.32 11.09
N ILE A 340 -2.98 17.17 12.41
CA ILE A 340 -1.86 16.47 13.05
C ILE A 340 -2.33 15.04 13.35
N ARG A 341 -1.62 14.06 12.80
CA ARG A 341 -1.94 12.64 12.98
C ARG A 341 -1.28 12.12 14.26
N LYS A 342 -2.09 11.55 15.15
CA LYS A 342 -1.60 10.79 16.30
C LYS A 342 -0.89 9.53 15.82
N SER A 343 0.27 9.25 16.39
CA SER A 343 0.95 7.98 16.14
C SER A 343 0.22 6.81 16.80
N ARG A 344 0.40 5.61 16.24
CA ARG A 344 -0.26 4.36 16.67
C ARG A 344 0.74 3.21 16.65
N GLY A 345 0.74 2.37 17.68
CA GLY A 345 1.60 1.19 17.78
C GLY A 345 3.11 1.48 17.86
N GLN A 346 3.51 2.62 18.43
CA GLN A 346 4.93 2.99 18.56
C GLN A 346 5.71 2.02 19.46
N ASP A 347 5.09 1.54 20.54
CA ASP A 347 5.64 0.60 21.52
C ASP A 347 6.07 -0.75 20.91
N ILE A 348 5.47 -1.11 19.77
CA ILE A 348 5.77 -2.34 19.04
C ILE A 348 6.41 -2.07 17.67
N LEU A 349 6.93 -0.86 17.43
CA LEU A 349 7.53 -0.47 16.14
C LEU A 349 6.59 -0.74 14.95
N ALA A 350 5.31 -0.37 15.10
CA ALA A 350 4.28 -0.52 14.06
C ALA A 350 3.84 0.83 13.47
N ALA A 351 4.40 1.94 13.94
CA ALA A 351 4.08 3.26 13.41
C ALA A 351 4.73 3.49 12.05
N CYS A 352 4.25 4.50 11.32
CA CYS A 352 4.76 4.84 9.99
C CYS A 352 6.29 5.06 10.02
N GLY A 353 7.00 4.36 9.13
CA GLY A 353 8.46 4.41 9.00
C GLY A 353 9.24 3.43 9.88
N GLN A 354 8.59 2.72 10.82
CA GLN A 354 9.27 1.81 11.75
C GLN A 354 9.31 0.34 11.32
N LEU A 355 8.64 -0.02 10.22
CA LEU A 355 8.50 -1.41 9.81
C LEU A 355 9.84 -2.00 9.35
N ALA A 356 10.32 -3.01 10.08
CA ALA A 356 11.55 -3.72 9.80
C ALA A 356 11.58 -5.12 10.42
N ARG A 357 11.88 -6.13 9.59
CA ARG A 357 11.87 -7.56 9.97
C ARG A 357 12.83 -7.90 11.12
N ASN A 358 13.95 -7.18 11.24
CA ASN A 358 15.01 -7.51 12.19
C ASN A 358 14.64 -7.17 13.65
N ASN A 359 13.48 -6.54 13.88
CA ASN A 359 13.02 -6.12 15.19
C ASN A 359 12.12 -7.16 15.89
N TRP A 360 12.07 -8.39 15.39
CA TRP A 360 11.30 -9.50 15.99
C TRP A 360 12.19 -10.37 16.88
N PRO A 361 11.76 -10.71 18.12
CA PRO A 361 12.52 -11.62 18.98
C PRO A 361 12.67 -13.00 18.30
N GLY A 362 13.91 -13.43 18.06
CA GLY A 362 14.22 -14.74 17.48
C GLY A 362 14.55 -14.79 15.99
N GLY A 363 14.64 -13.65 15.29
CA GLY A 363 15.05 -13.61 13.89
C GLY A 363 16.57 -13.55 13.71
N SER A 364 17.19 -14.63 13.24
CA SER A 364 18.51 -14.57 12.60
C SER A 364 18.40 -13.83 11.26
N ALA A 365 19.40 -12.98 10.98
CA ALA A 365 19.51 -12.07 9.83
C ALA A 365 19.32 -12.71 8.45
#